data_AF-A0A5J5BML0-F1
#
_entry.id   AF-A0A5J5BML0-F1
#
_cell.length_a   1.000
_cell.length_b   1.000
_cell.length_c   1.000
_cell.angle_alpha   90.00
_cell.angle_beta   90.00
_cell.angle_gamma   90.00
#
_symmetry.space_group_name_H-M   'P 1'
#
loop_
_entity.id
_entity.type
_entity.pdbx_description
1 polymer ?
#
loop_
_entity_poly.entity_id
_entity_poly.type
_entity_poly.pdbx_seq_one_letter_code
_entity_poly.pdbx_strand_id
1 'polypeptide(L)'
;MSGASMACPHVTGAAAYIKSYHPTWSPSAIKSALMTTGYRGKSLKLVTGDNSICSESTKTTAWDLNYPSFALYTPPLKSFTTIFHRTVTNVGTPVSIYKANVTAPPGLKIVVEPSILTFKSLRQRLSFAVTVEGRIQGANTIISASLVWYDGVYQVRSPIVVYS
;
A
#
# COMPACT_ATOMS: atom_id res chain seq x y z
N MET A 1 -16.40 -7.02 19.72
CA MET A 1 -15.31 -8.03 19.74
C MET A 1 -14.28 -7.61 18.69
N SER A 2 -13.23 -6.89 19.10
CA SER A 2 -12.15 -6.46 18.22
C SER A 2 -10.95 -7.36 18.48
N GLY A 3 -10.60 -8.18 17.50
CA GLY A 3 -9.47 -9.10 17.57
C GLY A 3 -8.69 -9.09 16.27
N ALA A 4 -7.41 -9.42 16.33
CA ALA A 4 -6.45 -9.51 15.21
C ALA A 4 -6.86 -10.45 14.04
N SER A 5 -8.07 -11.02 14.10
CA SER A 5 -8.67 -11.94 13.13
C SER A 5 -8.85 -11.34 11.72
N MET A 6 -9.05 -10.03 11.58
CA MET A 6 -9.17 -9.39 10.25
C MET A 6 -7.81 -9.05 9.59
N ALA A 7 -6.72 -8.98 10.36
CA ALA A 7 -5.37 -8.79 9.85
C ALA A 7 -4.73 -10.12 9.40
N CYS A 8 -5.09 -11.24 10.03
CA CYS A 8 -4.62 -12.58 9.69
C CYS A 8 -4.75 -12.96 8.20
N PRO A 9 -5.92 -12.79 7.51
CA PRO A 9 -6.02 -13.19 6.11
C PRO A 9 -5.12 -12.36 5.18
N HIS A 10 -4.81 -11.11 5.54
CA HIS A 10 -3.95 -10.24 4.75
C HIS A 10 -2.47 -10.63 4.86
N VAL A 11 -1.99 -10.95 6.07
CA VAL A 11 -0.61 -11.43 6.27
C VAL A 11 -0.43 -12.83 5.68
N THR A 12 -1.43 -13.71 5.83
CA THR A 12 -1.43 -15.03 5.21
C THR A 12 -1.44 -14.93 3.68
N GLY A 13 -2.21 -14.01 3.09
CA GLY A 13 -2.22 -13.75 1.65
C GLY A 13 -0.87 -13.22 1.14
N ALA A 14 -0.26 -12.28 1.86
CA ALA A 14 1.07 -11.76 1.50
C ALA A 14 2.15 -12.85 1.63
N ALA A 15 2.11 -13.68 2.67
CA ALA A 15 3.01 -14.82 2.83
C ALA A 15 2.85 -15.85 1.70
N ALA A 16 1.61 -16.20 1.35
CA ALA A 16 1.30 -17.14 0.26
C ALA A 16 1.75 -16.60 -1.11
N TYR A 17 1.57 -15.30 -1.36
CA TYR A 17 2.03 -14.63 -2.58
C TYR A 17 3.57 -14.64 -2.70
N ILE A 18 4.29 -14.39 -1.60
CA ILE A 18 5.75 -14.49 -1.59
C ILE A 18 6.17 -15.96 -1.83
N LYS A 19 5.49 -16.93 -1.22
CA LYS A 19 5.78 -18.37 -1.42
C LYS A 19 5.54 -18.83 -2.86
N SER A 20 4.55 -18.29 -3.57
CA SER A 20 4.28 -18.67 -4.96
C SER A 20 5.38 -18.21 -5.93
N TYR A 21 6.01 -17.06 -5.66
CA TYR A 21 7.13 -16.54 -6.45
C TYR A 21 8.51 -17.01 -5.95
N HIS A 22 8.59 -17.44 -4.70
CA HIS A 22 9.79 -18.02 -4.10
C HIS A 22 9.50 -19.38 -3.43
N PRO A 23 9.26 -20.45 -4.22
CA PRO A 23 8.80 -21.74 -3.71
C PRO A 23 9.79 -22.40 -2.74
N THR A 24 11.08 -22.11 -2.91
CA THR A 24 12.17 -22.67 -2.11
C THR A 24 12.44 -21.90 -0.81
N TRP A 25 11.82 -20.72 -0.61
CA TRP A 25 12.05 -19.94 0.59
C TRP A 25 11.44 -20.60 1.82
N SER A 26 12.20 -20.62 2.91
CA SER A 26 11.74 -21.12 4.20
C SER A 26 10.64 -20.20 4.77
N PRO A 27 9.78 -20.70 5.68
CA PRO A 27 8.83 -19.87 6.41
C PRO A 27 9.50 -18.68 7.11
N SER A 28 10.73 -18.86 7.61
CA SER A 28 11.53 -17.79 8.21
C SER A 28 11.98 -16.73 7.21
N ALA A 29 12.31 -17.09 5.97
CA ALA A 29 12.66 -16.15 4.90
C ALA A 29 11.44 -15.32 4.46
N ILE A 30 10.26 -15.94 4.38
CA ILE A 30 9.01 -15.25 4.04
C ILE A 30 8.57 -14.32 5.16
N LYS A 31 8.66 -14.79 6.42
CA LYS A 31 8.42 -13.98 7.61
C LYS A 31 9.40 -12.80 7.66
N SER A 32 10.68 -13.05 7.37
CA SER A 32 11.71 -12.02 7.29
C SER A 32 11.33 -10.97 6.25
N ALA A 33 11.03 -11.35 5.00
CA ALA A 33 10.60 -10.43 3.95
C ALA A 33 9.38 -9.57 4.36
N LEU A 34 8.38 -10.16 5.02
CA LEU A 34 7.21 -9.43 5.54
C LEU A 34 7.52 -8.46 6.69
N MET A 35 8.60 -8.71 7.43
CA MET A 35 9.01 -7.88 8.57
C MET A 35 10.06 -6.84 8.19
N THR A 36 10.88 -7.12 7.17
CA THR A 36 11.85 -6.17 6.60
C THR A 36 11.15 -4.98 5.94
N THR A 37 9.91 -5.15 5.48
CA THR A 37 9.08 -4.04 5.00
C THR A 37 8.62 -3.09 6.12
N GLY A 38 8.94 -3.36 7.40
CA GLY A 38 8.46 -2.55 8.53
C GLY A 38 9.38 -2.36 9.75
N TYR A 39 10.51 -3.06 9.92
CA TYR A 39 11.28 -3.02 11.18
C TYR A 39 12.79 -2.78 11.03
N ARG A 40 13.35 -1.87 11.86
CA ARG A 40 14.80 -1.71 12.07
C ARG A 40 15.34 -2.80 13.00
N GLY A 41 16.57 -3.29 12.73
CA GLY A 41 17.12 -4.57 13.20
C GLY A 41 16.95 -4.99 14.67
N LYS A 42 16.81 -4.07 15.65
CA LYS A 42 16.51 -4.44 17.05
C LYS A 42 15.08 -4.96 17.23
N SER A 43 14.12 -4.39 16.50
CA SER A 43 12.73 -4.86 16.48
C SER A 43 12.60 -6.18 15.71
N LEU A 44 13.45 -6.41 14.71
CA LEU A 44 13.45 -7.65 13.94
C LEU A 44 13.71 -8.87 14.85
N LYS A 45 14.73 -8.82 15.71
CA LYS A 45 15.04 -9.87 16.68
C LYS A 45 13.89 -10.16 17.65
N LEU A 46 13.14 -9.13 18.05
CA LEU A 46 11.97 -9.30 18.93
C LEU A 46 10.87 -10.13 18.25
N VAL A 47 10.72 -10.01 16.93
CA VAL A 47 9.65 -10.69 16.19
C VAL A 47 10.13 -12.00 15.56
N THR A 48 11.39 -12.10 15.12
CA THR A 48 11.96 -13.35 14.58
C THR A 48 12.37 -14.33 15.67
N GLY A 49 12.80 -13.83 16.85
CA GLY A 49 13.37 -14.63 17.92
C GLY A 49 14.83 -15.06 17.65
N ASP A 50 15.41 -14.64 16.53
CA ASP A 50 16.76 -15.00 16.09
C ASP A 50 17.59 -13.77 15.69
N ASN A 51 18.88 -13.96 15.42
CA ASN A 51 19.78 -12.89 14.99
C ASN A 51 19.78 -12.71 13.46
N SER A 52 18.67 -13.00 12.76
CA SER A 52 18.60 -12.77 11.33
C SER A 52 18.84 -11.28 11.01
N ILE A 53 19.81 -11.02 10.14
CA ILE A 53 20.14 -9.67 9.66
C ILE A 53 19.64 -9.57 8.23
N CYS A 54 18.81 -8.57 7.95
CA CYS A 54 18.41 -8.26 6.58
C CYS A 54 19.59 -7.61 5.85
N SER A 55 20.10 -8.25 4.81
CA SER A 55 21.06 -7.63 3.87
C SER A 55 20.42 -6.41 3.20
N GLU A 56 21.16 -5.31 3.04
CA GLU A 56 20.73 -4.09 2.32
C GLU A 56 20.38 -4.33 0.83
N SER A 57 20.43 -5.57 0.34
CA SER A 57 20.15 -5.93 -1.05
C SER A 57 18.65 -6.06 -1.32
N THR A 58 17.96 -4.93 -1.20
CA THR A 58 16.86 -4.40 -2.03
C THR A 58 16.19 -3.32 -1.21
N LYS A 59 16.64 -2.06 -1.36
CA LYS A 59 15.94 -0.86 -0.88
C LYS A 59 14.64 -0.65 -1.68
N THR A 60 13.80 -1.67 -1.76
CA THR A 60 12.43 -1.51 -2.22
C THR A 60 11.69 -0.86 -1.07
N THR A 61 11.31 0.39 -1.25
CA THR A 61 10.54 1.12 -0.25
C THR A 61 9.20 0.42 -0.06
N ALA A 62 8.69 0.34 1.17
CA ALA A 62 7.36 -0.26 1.44
C ALA A 62 6.24 0.37 0.57
N TRP A 63 6.47 1.59 0.07
CA TRP A 63 5.60 2.32 -0.84
C TRP A 63 5.45 1.67 -2.22
N ASP A 64 6.44 0.87 -2.65
CA ASP A 64 6.44 0.17 -3.94
C ASP A 64 5.61 -1.13 -3.90
N LEU A 65 5.15 -1.55 -2.72
CA LEU A 65 4.21 -2.66 -2.60
C LEU A 65 2.86 -2.27 -3.22
N ASN A 66 2.32 -3.16 -4.04
CA ASN A 66 1.00 -3.00 -4.64
C ASN A 66 -0.12 -3.31 -3.62
N TYR A 67 -0.17 -2.55 -2.55
CA TYR A 67 -1.10 -2.72 -1.43
C TYR A 67 -2.36 -1.86 -1.64
N PRO A 68 -3.56 -2.33 -1.24
CA PRO A 68 -4.83 -1.62 -1.44
C PRO A 68 -5.03 -0.38 -0.54
N SER A 69 -3.97 0.08 0.13
CA SER A 69 -3.95 1.29 0.93
C SER A 69 -2.64 2.06 0.76
N PHE A 70 -2.67 3.33 1.15
CA PHE A 70 -1.52 4.23 1.11
C PHE A 70 -1.26 4.75 2.51
N ALA A 71 -0.04 4.58 3.00
CA ALA A 71 0.38 5.07 4.31
C ALA A 71 1.71 5.82 4.17
N LEU A 72 1.74 7.04 4.68
CA LEU A 72 2.88 7.94 4.58
C LEU A 72 3.22 8.53 5.94
N TYR A 73 4.43 8.26 6.41
CA TYR A 73 5.03 9.03 7.50
C TYR A 73 5.66 10.29 6.94
N THR A 74 5.44 11.43 7.60
CA THR A 74 6.08 12.69 7.27
C THR A 74 6.51 13.44 8.53
N PRO A 75 7.73 13.99 8.59
CA PRO A 75 8.14 14.85 9.70
C PRO A 75 7.19 16.05 9.85
N PRO A 76 6.82 16.44 11.08
CA PRO A 76 5.95 17.59 11.30
C PRO A 76 6.57 18.88 10.75
N LEU A 77 5.72 19.82 10.36
CA LEU A 77 6.09 21.16 9.86
C LEU A 77 6.86 21.19 8.53
N LYS A 78 7.19 20.03 7.94
CA LYS A 78 7.85 19.94 6.63
C LYS A 78 6.83 19.68 5.53
N SER A 79 6.93 20.41 4.43
CA SER A 79 6.19 20.08 3.22
C SER A 79 6.72 18.77 2.62
N PHE A 80 5.83 17.94 2.11
CA PHE A 80 6.18 16.66 1.52
C PHE A 80 5.45 16.46 0.20
N THR A 81 6.08 15.65 -0.66
CA THR A 81 5.51 15.13 -1.90
C THR A 81 5.93 13.67 -1.99
N THR A 82 4.99 12.77 -2.21
CA THR A 82 5.27 11.33 -2.35
C THR A 82 4.40 10.73 -3.42
N ILE A 83 4.97 9.83 -4.21
CA ILE A 83 4.30 9.18 -5.33
C ILE A 83 4.22 7.68 -5.04
N PHE A 84 3.01 7.13 -5.08
CA PHE A 84 2.76 5.71 -4.94
C PHE A 84 2.37 5.11 -6.28
N HIS A 85 3.11 4.10 -6.73
CA HIS A 85 2.79 3.36 -7.94
C HIS A 85 1.93 2.14 -7.60
N ARG A 86 0.83 1.95 -8.32
CA ARG A 86 -0.07 0.80 -8.14
C ARG A 86 -0.42 0.19 -9.48
N THR A 87 -0.74 -1.10 -9.43
CA THR A 87 -1.23 -1.85 -10.58
C THR A 87 -2.50 -2.58 -10.18
N VAL A 88 -3.58 -2.35 -10.91
CA VAL A 88 -4.86 -3.04 -10.70
C VAL A 88 -5.11 -4.02 -11.82
N THR A 89 -5.77 -5.12 -11.47
CA THR A 89 -6.18 -6.18 -12.41
C THR A 89 -7.69 -6.17 -12.49
N ASN A 90 -8.25 -6.14 -13.70
CA ASN A 90 -9.69 -6.27 -13.88
C ASN A 90 -10.15 -7.69 -13.56
N VAL A 91 -11.06 -7.82 -12.61
CA VAL A 91 -11.71 -9.09 -12.21
C VAL A 91 -13.23 -9.06 -12.41
N GLY A 92 -13.76 -7.96 -12.94
CA GLY A 92 -15.18 -7.76 -13.23
C GLY A 92 -15.49 -7.90 -14.71
N THR A 93 -16.33 -7.02 -15.24
CA THR A 93 -16.73 -7.04 -16.66
C THR A 93 -15.53 -6.81 -17.59
N PRO A 94 -15.36 -7.59 -18.68
CA PRO A 94 -14.20 -7.48 -19.56
C PRO A 94 -13.95 -6.07 -20.13
N VAL A 95 -15.01 -5.36 -20.49
CA VAL A 95 -14.94 -3.96 -20.94
C VAL A 95 -15.55 -3.09 -19.86
N SER A 96 -14.71 -2.26 -19.23
CA SER A 96 -15.13 -1.38 -18.12
C SER A 96 -14.25 -0.13 -18.04
N ILE A 97 -14.85 0.97 -17.61
CA ILE A 97 -14.18 2.27 -17.48
C ILE A 97 -14.37 2.74 -16.04
N TYR A 98 -13.28 2.87 -15.30
CA TYR A 98 -13.28 3.36 -13.94
C TYR A 98 -12.74 4.79 -13.90
N LYS A 99 -13.46 5.68 -13.22
CA LYS A 99 -13.01 7.06 -12.96
C LYS A 99 -12.54 7.18 -11.51
N ALA A 100 -11.39 7.81 -11.32
CA ALA A 100 -10.87 8.12 -10.00
C ALA A 100 -11.66 9.26 -9.36
N ASN A 101 -12.06 9.05 -8.11
CA ASN A 101 -12.64 10.06 -7.24
C ASN A 101 -11.83 10.12 -5.94
N VAL A 102 -11.39 11.32 -5.56
CA VAL A 102 -10.52 11.53 -4.41
C VAL A 102 -11.26 12.36 -3.37
N THR A 103 -11.23 11.89 -2.13
CA THR A 103 -11.75 12.64 -0.97
C THR A 103 -10.58 12.94 -0.05
N ALA A 104 -10.23 14.22 0.08
CA ALA A 104 -9.13 14.68 0.92
C ALA A 104 -9.57 15.89 1.77
N PRO A 105 -9.15 15.98 3.04
CA PRO A 105 -9.38 17.15 3.87
C PRO A 105 -8.47 18.32 3.44
N PRO A 106 -8.78 19.56 3.87
CA PRO A 106 -7.90 20.71 3.62
C PRO A 106 -6.47 20.46 4.10
N GLY A 107 -5.48 20.90 3.33
CA GLY A 107 -4.06 20.73 3.65
C GLY A 107 -3.39 19.50 3.03
N LEU A 108 -4.17 18.58 2.43
CA LEU A 108 -3.66 17.53 1.55
C LEU A 108 -4.14 17.76 0.11
N LYS A 109 -3.22 17.70 -0.83
CA LYS A 109 -3.49 17.65 -2.27
C LYS A 109 -3.12 16.28 -2.78
N ILE A 110 -4.09 15.59 -3.36
CA ILE A 110 -3.92 14.22 -3.86
C ILE A 110 -4.30 14.18 -5.34
N VAL A 111 -3.38 13.71 -6.17
CA VAL A 111 -3.54 13.65 -7.63
C VAL A 111 -3.36 12.20 -8.08
N VAL A 112 -4.22 11.74 -8.99
CA VAL A 112 -4.17 10.38 -9.55
C VAL A 112 -3.96 10.46 -11.06
N GLU A 113 -2.96 9.73 -11.55
CA GLU A 113 -2.61 9.70 -12.97
C GLU A 113 -2.40 8.25 -13.47
N PRO A 114 -3.11 7.82 -14.52
CA PRO A 114 -4.23 8.51 -15.16
C PRO A 114 -5.46 8.57 -14.23
N SER A 115 -6.34 9.55 -14.42
CA SER A 115 -7.59 9.67 -13.64
C SER A 115 -8.72 8.76 -14.13
N ILE A 116 -8.50 8.06 -15.26
CA ILE A 116 -9.44 7.12 -15.87
C ILE A 116 -8.67 5.87 -16.26
N LEU A 117 -9.21 4.69 -15.89
CA LEU A 117 -8.70 3.38 -16.28
C LEU A 117 -9.71 2.69 -17.18
N THR A 118 -9.28 2.38 -18.41
CA THR A 118 -10.12 1.71 -19.41
C THR A 118 -9.63 0.29 -19.64
N PHE A 119 -10.37 -0.67 -19.12
CA PHE A 119 -10.13 -2.09 -19.35
C PHE A 119 -10.88 -2.57 -20.61
N LYS A 120 -10.19 -3.35 -21.43
CA LYS A 120 -10.65 -3.94 -22.70
C LYS A 120 -10.86 -5.45 -22.59
N SER A 121 -10.25 -6.10 -21.62
CA SER A 121 -10.40 -7.54 -21.39
C SER A 121 -10.35 -7.90 -19.89
N LEU A 122 -10.86 -9.10 -19.58
CA LEU A 122 -10.76 -9.69 -18.25
C LEU A 122 -9.28 -9.97 -17.93
N ARG A 123 -8.87 -9.76 -16.67
CA ARG A 123 -7.49 -9.91 -16.17
C ARG A 123 -6.46 -8.95 -16.78
N GLN A 124 -6.90 -7.96 -17.57
CA GLN A 124 -6.01 -6.90 -17.99
C GLN A 124 -5.48 -6.13 -16.76
N ARG A 125 -4.18 -5.83 -16.79
CA ARG A 125 -3.50 -5.06 -15.75
C ARG A 125 -3.25 -3.66 -16.26
N LEU A 126 -3.57 -2.65 -15.44
CA LEU A 126 -3.26 -1.26 -15.70
C LEU A 126 -2.60 -0.64 -14.48
N SER A 127 -1.66 0.27 -14.70
CA SER A 127 -0.94 0.96 -13.64
C SER A 127 -1.38 2.41 -13.54
N PHE A 128 -1.34 2.95 -12.33
CA PHE A 128 -1.57 4.35 -12.01
C PHE A 128 -0.65 4.81 -10.89
N ALA A 129 -0.45 6.12 -10.79
CA ALA A 129 0.29 6.77 -9.74
C ALA A 129 -0.65 7.63 -8.89
N VAL A 130 -0.40 7.64 -7.57
CA VAL A 130 -1.06 8.54 -6.62
C VAL A 130 0.00 9.45 -6.01
N THR A 131 -0.07 10.73 -6.33
CA THR A 131 0.79 11.76 -5.77
C THR A 131 0.09 12.40 -4.58
N VAL A 132 0.72 12.37 -3.41
CA VAL A 132 0.24 12.99 -2.17
C VAL A 132 1.18 14.13 -1.81
N GLU A 133 0.64 15.33 -1.77
CA GLU A 133 1.32 16.58 -1.42
C GLU A 133 0.65 17.20 -0.20
N GLY A 134 1.43 17.78 0.70
CA GLY A 134 0.84 18.51 1.81
C GLY A 134 1.86 18.95 2.84
N ARG A 135 1.32 19.46 3.96
CA ARG A 135 2.09 19.84 5.14
C ARG A 135 1.27 19.55 6.39
N ILE A 136 1.80 18.73 7.29
CA ILE A 136 1.16 18.43 8.57
C ILE A 136 1.62 19.45 9.62
N GLN A 137 0.65 20.14 10.23
CA GLN A 137 0.89 21.07 11.34
C GLN A 137 0.65 20.32 12.66
N GLY A 138 1.72 19.89 13.32
CA GLY A 138 1.65 19.19 14.60
C GLY A 138 2.34 17.81 14.59
N ALA A 139 2.94 17.45 15.72
CA ALA A 139 3.43 16.10 15.98
C ALA A 139 2.27 15.17 16.36
N ASN A 140 2.39 13.86 16.10
CA ASN A 140 1.36 12.85 16.39
C ASN A 140 0.01 13.12 15.72
N THR A 141 0.00 13.74 14.55
CA THR A 141 -1.23 14.04 13.81
C THR A 141 -1.47 12.99 12.74
N ILE A 142 -2.72 12.55 12.61
CA ILE A 142 -3.14 11.61 11.56
C ILE A 142 -4.17 12.30 10.67
N ILE A 143 -3.90 12.34 9.37
CA ILE A 143 -4.82 12.87 8.37
C ILE A 143 -5.25 11.72 7.46
N SER A 144 -6.56 11.55 7.32
CA SER A 144 -7.16 10.48 6.50
C SER A 144 -7.80 11.05 5.24
N ALA A 145 -7.62 10.34 4.13
CA ALA A 145 -8.20 10.59 2.82
C ALA A 145 -8.57 9.25 2.16
N SER A 146 -9.20 9.29 0.99
CA SER A 146 -9.44 8.07 0.19
C SER A 146 -9.48 8.32 -1.30
N LEU A 147 -9.04 7.31 -2.04
CA LEU A 147 -9.24 7.15 -3.48
C LEU A 147 -10.34 6.12 -3.72
N VAL A 148 -11.31 6.44 -4.57
CA VAL A 148 -12.36 5.53 -5.02
C VAL A 148 -12.32 5.45 -6.53
N TRP A 149 -12.21 4.25 -7.09
CA TRP A 149 -12.47 3.99 -8.50
C TRP A 149 -13.94 3.61 -8.66
N TYR A 150 -14.66 4.31 -9.55
CA TYR A 150 -16.07 4.07 -9.80
C TYR A 150 -16.38 3.92 -11.29
N ASP A 151 -17.13 2.89 -11.66
CA ASP A 151 -17.55 2.60 -13.05
C ASP A 151 -19.05 2.81 -13.30
N GLY A 152 -19.78 3.36 -12.33
CA GLY A 152 -21.25 3.48 -12.37
C GLY A 152 -21.99 2.40 -11.57
N VAL A 153 -21.31 1.30 -11.21
CA VAL A 153 -21.90 0.18 -10.46
C VAL A 153 -21.02 -0.19 -9.26
N TYR A 154 -19.75 -0.49 -9.51
CA TYR A 154 -18.78 -0.93 -8.51
C TYR A 154 -17.91 0.23 -8.02
N GLN A 155 -17.68 0.25 -6.71
CA GLN A 155 -16.78 1.19 -6.05
C GLN A 155 -15.61 0.44 -5.43
N VAL A 156 -14.39 0.74 -5.87
CA VAL A 156 -13.16 0.19 -5.30
C VAL A 156 -12.46 1.27 -4.51
N ARG A 157 -12.54 1.20 -3.18
CA ARG A 157 -12.02 2.21 -2.27
C ARG A 157 -10.67 1.81 -1.68
N SER A 158 -9.72 2.73 -1.72
CA SER A 158 -8.41 2.64 -1.06
C SER A 158 -8.23 3.78 -0.06
N PRO A 159 -8.01 3.50 1.24
CA PRO A 159 -7.72 4.53 2.23
C PRO A 159 -6.30 5.08 2.05
N ILE A 160 -6.15 6.37 2.32
CA ILE A 160 -4.88 7.11 2.32
C ILE A 160 -4.70 7.71 3.71
N VAL A 161 -3.59 7.40 4.37
CA VAL A 161 -3.28 7.90 5.72
C VAL A 161 -1.92 8.58 5.69
N VAL A 162 -1.86 9.83 6.16
CA VAL A 162 -0.61 10.56 6.38
C VAL A 162 -0.46 10.84 7.87
N TYR A 163 0.70 10.54 8.45
CA TYR A 163 0.93 10.68 9.88
C TYR A 163 2.31 11.27 10.21
N SER A 164 2.41 11.95 11.36
CA SER A 164 3.64 12.55 11.91
C SER A 164 4.03 11.98 13.27
#